data_AF-A0A531KEQ1-F1
#
_entry.id   AF-A0A531KEQ1-F1
#
_cell.length_a   1.000
_cell.length_b   1.000
_cell.length_c   1.000
_cell.angle_alpha   90.00
_cell.angle_beta   90.00
_cell.angle_gamma   90.00
#
_symmetry.space_group_name_H-M   'P 1'
#
loop_
_entity.id
_entity.type
_entity.pdbx_description
1 polymer ?
#
loop_
_entity_poly.entity_id
_entity_poly.type
_entity_poly.pdbx_seq_one_letter_code
_entity_poly.pdbx_strand_id
1 'polypeptide(L)'
;VLKTPVGDIPVYNNVREGLDAGHAFDTGVVYLPPSGVRDGVAELVRVNPGLRKIVIITEKISVHDAREIRAMAQANGIDIIGGNCLGVADSWNRVRIGGALGGDKPEESLLKGSVAIFSNSGGFTTTIAQYLGTAGWGTTTLVSSGKDVY
;
A
#
# COMPACT_ATOMS: atom_id res chain seq x y z
N VAL A 1 -6.65 11.54 16.72
CA VAL A 1 -5.65 10.56 17.18
C VAL A 1 -6.30 9.19 17.18
N LEU A 2 -5.76 8.22 16.45
CA LEU A 2 -6.27 6.85 16.42
C LEU A 2 -5.64 6.08 17.58
N LYS A 3 -6.45 5.59 18.52
CA LYS A 3 -5.98 4.82 19.67
C LYS A 3 -5.61 3.40 19.24
N THR A 4 -4.43 2.92 19.65
CA THR A 4 -4.02 1.52 19.42
C THR A 4 -3.51 0.89 20.71
N PRO A 5 -3.42 -0.46 20.79
CA PRO A 5 -2.90 -1.16 21.97
C PRO A 5 -1.47 -0.78 22.36
N VAL A 6 -0.67 -0.26 21.40
CA VAL A 6 0.73 0.13 21.63
C VAL A 6 0.92 1.65 21.76
N GLY A 7 -0.18 2.41 21.77
CA GLY A 7 -0.17 3.86 21.89
C GLY A 7 -0.97 4.55 20.79
N ASP A 8 -1.01 5.86 20.88
CA ASP A 8 -1.73 6.72 19.97
C ASP A 8 -0.94 6.94 18.68
N ILE A 9 -1.59 6.83 17.52
CA ILE A 9 -0.94 7.18 16.24
C ILE A 9 -0.92 8.71 16.11
N PRO A 10 0.26 9.34 16.02
CA PRO A 10 0.38 10.78 15.89
C PRO A 10 -0.18 11.24 14.53
N VAL A 11 -0.70 12.46 14.50
CA VAL A 11 -1.29 13.07 13.31
C VAL A 11 -0.62 14.42 13.08
N TYR A 12 -0.16 14.65 11.87
CA TYR A 12 0.53 15.86 11.43
C TYR A 12 -0.20 16.48 10.26
N ASN A 13 -0.01 17.78 10.02
CA ASN A 13 -0.66 18.47 8.92
C ASN A 13 0.03 18.22 7.58
N ASN A 14 1.31 17.83 7.61
CA ASN A 14 2.13 17.55 6.43
C ASN A 14 3.22 16.52 6.78
N VAL A 15 3.85 15.95 5.76
CA VAL A 15 4.88 14.91 5.90
C VAL A 15 6.12 15.44 6.61
N ARG A 16 6.49 16.70 6.35
CA ARG A 16 7.68 17.33 6.93
C ARG A 16 7.59 17.44 8.45
N GLU A 17 6.44 17.85 8.98
CA GLU A 17 6.22 17.89 10.44
C GLU A 17 6.45 16.53 11.10
N GLY A 18 6.05 15.43 10.45
CA GLY A 18 6.31 14.08 10.93
C GLY A 18 7.81 13.74 10.96
N LEU A 19 8.55 14.10 9.90
CA LEU A 19 10.00 13.91 9.84
C LEU A 19 10.74 14.77 10.89
N ASP A 20 10.33 16.04 11.05
CA ASP A 20 10.91 16.98 12.02
C ASP A 20 10.64 16.53 13.47
N ALA A 21 9.55 15.80 13.71
CA ALA A 21 9.26 15.14 14.98
C ALA A 21 10.12 13.89 15.24
N GLY A 22 11.03 13.53 14.32
CA GLY A 22 11.98 12.44 14.45
C GLY A 22 11.49 11.09 13.92
N HIS A 23 10.35 11.04 13.22
CA HIS A 23 9.89 9.80 12.60
C HIS A 23 10.71 9.49 11.35
N ALA A 24 11.07 8.22 11.18
CA ALA A 24 11.73 7.71 9.99
C ALA A 24 10.89 6.61 9.35
N PHE A 25 10.71 6.68 8.03
CA PHE A 25 9.96 5.70 7.26
C PHE A 25 10.41 5.69 5.81
N ASP A 26 10.26 4.54 5.15
CA ASP A 26 10.60 4.35 3.73
C ASP A 26 9.38 4.08 2.84
N THR A 27 8.19 4.00 3.43
CA THR A 27 6.97 3.60 2.76
C THR A 27 5.84 4.58 3.06
N GLY A 28 5.24 5.16 2.03
CA GLY A 28 4.04 6.00 2.13
C GLY A 28 2.77 5.23 1.74
N VAL A 29 1.64 5.56 2.35
CA VAL A 29 0.33 5.04 1.95
C VAL A 29 -0.64 6.20 1.73
N VAL A 30 -1.24 6.27 0.54
CA VAL A 30 -2.06 7.41 0.11
C VAL A 30 -3.54 7.02 0.10
N TYR A 31 -4.30 7.71 0.94
CA TYR A 31 -5.77 7.63 1.08
C TYR A 31 -6.45 8.96 0.77
N LEU A 32 -5.96 9.67 -0.25
CA LEU A 32 -6.48 10.99 -0.63
C LEU A 32 -7.61 10.87 -1.65
N PRO A 33 -8.52 11.86 -1.75
CA PRO A 33 -9.42 11.97 -2.90
C PRO A 33 -8.62 11.99 -4.22
N PRO A 34 -9.18 11.55 -5.36
CA PRO A 34 -8.44 11.40 -6.61
C PRO A 34 -7.66 12.66 -7.04
N SER A 35 -8.28 13.84 -6.89
CA SER A 35 -7.66 15.13 -7.21
C SER A 35 -6.47 15.51 -6.34
N GLY A 36 -6.30 14.89 -5.17
CA GLY A 36 -5.21 15.17 -4.24
C GLY A 36 -4.06 14.15 -4.29
N VAL A 37 -4.24 13.02 -4.99
CA VAL A 37 -3.25 11.91 -4.94
C VAL A 37 -1.91 12.36 -5.48
N ARG A 38 -1.88 13.05 -6.62
CA ARG A 38 -0.63 13.52 -7.22
C ARG A 38 0.15 14.41 -6.26
N ASP A 39 -0.50 15.38 -5.65
CA ASP A 39 0.16 16.35 -4.79
C ASP A 39 0.66 15.68 -3.49
N GLY A 40 -0.10 14.73 -2.94
CA GLY A 40 0.35 13.93 -1.80
C GLY A 40 1.56 13.04 -2.13
N VAL A 41 1.59 12.44 -3.32
CA VAL A 41 2.77 11.70 -3.80
C VAL A 41 3.97 12.65 -3.98
N ALA A 42 3.77 13.80 -4.63
CA ALA A 42 4.83 14.77 -4.83
C ALA A 42 5.41 15.28 -3.51
N GLU A 43 4.57 15.51 -2.49
CA GLU A 43 5.03 15.88 -1.16
C GLU A 43 5.92 14.80 -0.54
N LEU A 44 5.44 13.55 -0.50
CA LEU A 44 6.19 12.39 0.01
C LEU A 44 7.58 12.29 -0.64
N VAL A 45 7.63 12.32 -1.97
CA VAL A 45 8.87 12.24 -2.75
C VAL A 45 9.81 13.41 -2.45
N ARG A 46 9.27 14.64 -2.37
CA ARG A 46 10.08 15.85 -2.23
C ARG A 46 10.74 15.99 -0.87
N VAL A 47 10.07 15.57 0.21
CA VAL A 47 10.52 15.87 1.57
C VAL A 47 11.13 14.69 2.30
N ASN A 48 10.87 13.45 1.86
CA ASN A 48 11.44 12.25 2.48
C ASN A 48 12.50 11.60 1.57
N PRO A 49 13.81 11.85 1.80
CA PRO A 49 14.88 11.23 1.01
C PRO A 49 15.04 9.72 1.26
N GLY A 50 14.45 9.19 2.34
CA GLY A 50 14.46 7.76 2.66
C GLY A 50 13.33 6.97 1.99
N LEU A 51 12.43 7.63 1.27
CA LEU A 51 11.27 7.01 0.66
C LEU A 51 11.68 6.06 -0.47
N ARG A 52 11.15 4.83 -0.43
CA ARG A 52 11.40 3.77 -1.41
C ARG A 52 10.13 3.25 -2.05
N LYS A 53 8.98 3.37 -1.37
CA LYS A 53 7.72 2.80 -1.83
C LYS A 53 6.55 3.71 -1.51
N ILE A 54 5.57 3.74 -2.41
CA ILE A 54 4.26 4.36 -2.15
C ILE A 54 3.16 3.38 -2.55
N VAL A 55 2.19 3.20 -1.67
CA VAL A 55 0.97 2.43 -1.92
C VAL A 55 -0.21 3.38 -2.08
N ILE A 56 -0.90 3.33 -3.22
CA ILE A 56 -1.99 4.24 -3.56
C ILE A 56 -3.31 3.46 -3.60
N ILE A 57 -4.17 3.71 -2.62
CA ILE A 57 -5.45 2.99 -2.47
C ILE A 57 -6.54 3.62 -3.32
N THR A 58 -6.46 4.93 -3.50
CA THR A 58 -7.45 5.73 -4.23
C THR A 58 -7.73 5.21 -5.63
N GLU A 59 -9.01 5.10 -5.97
CA GLU A 59 -9.52 4.73 -7.29
C GLU A 59 -9.91 5.97 -8.10
N LYS A 60 -9.96 5.84 -9.44
CA LYS A 60 -10.36 6.88 -10.40
C LYS A 60 -9.38 8.07 -10.42
N ILE A 61 -8.10 7.79 -10.27
CA ILE A 61 -7.06 8.77 -10.53
C ILE A 61 -7.07 9.07 -12.03
N SER A 62 -6.92 10.34 -12.41
CA SER A 62 -6.87 10.70 -13.81
C SER A 62 -5.61 10.10 -14.47
N VAL A 63 -5.71 9.72 -15.75
CA VAL A 63 -4.54 9.20 -16.50
C VAL A 63 -3.39 10.21 -16.49
N HIS A 64 -3.72 11.50 -16.54
CA HIS A 64 -2.75 12.59 -16.44
C HIS A 64 -1.95 12.50 -15.13
N ASP A 65 -2.65 12.46 -13.99
CA ASP A 65 -2.01 12.41 -12.67
C ASP A 65 -1.24 11.10 -12.47
N ALA A 66 -1.78 9.97 -12.92
CA ALA A 66 -1.11 8.68 -12.86
C ALA A 66 0.22 8.68 -13.64
N ARG A 67 0.27 9.34 -14.80
CA ARG A 67 1.50 9.51 -15.58
C ARG A 67 2.53 10.39 -14.90
N GLU A 68 2.09 11.50 -14.31
CA GLU A 68 2.98 12.39 -13.53
C GLU A 68 3.55 11.65 -12.31
N ILE A 69 2.72 10.92 -11.57
CA ILE A 69 3.13 10.07 -10.44
C ILE A 69 4.18 9.06 -10.89
N ARG A 70 3.92 8.33 -11.99
CA ARG A 70 4.87 7.34 -12.52
C ARG A 70 6.21 7.98 -12.90
N ALA A 71 6.18 9.13 -13.59
CA ALA A 71 7.40 9.83 -13.98
C ALA A 71 8.21 10.31 -12.76
N MET A 72 7.55 10.92 -11.77
CA MET A 72 8.19 11.35 -10.52
C MET A 72 8.81 10.17 -9.78
N ALA A 73 8.10 9.06 -9.66
CA ALA A 73 8.57 7.87 -8.95
C ALA A 73 9.78 7.23 -9.66
N GLN A 74 9.74 7.10 -10.99
CA GLN A 74 10.86 6.57 -11.77
C GLN A 74 12.12 7.43 -11.66
N ALA A 75 11.96 8.77 -11.70
CA ALA A 75 13.09 9.69 -11.57
C ALA A 75 13.78 9.62 -10.19
N ASN A 76 13.06 9.17 -9.16
CA ASN A 76 13.56 9.08 -7.78
C ASN A 76 13.81 7.64 -7.31
N GLY A 77 13.64 6.63 -8.17
CA GLY A 77 13.84 5.22 -7.82
C GLY A 77 12.85 4.69 -6.78
N ILE A 78 11.60 5.17 -6.83
CA ILE A 78 10.54 4.81 -5.88
C ILE A 78 9.55 3.86 -6.56
N ASP A 79 9.21 2.76 -5.88
CA ASP A 79 8.20 1.82 -6.33
C ASP A 79 6.79 2.34 -6.03
N ILE A 80 5.91 2.29 -7.03
CA ILE A 80 4.48 2.58 -6.85
C ILE A 80 3.69 1.28 -6.92
N ILE A 81 2.84 1.06 -5.93
CA ILE A 81 1.82 0.01 -5.95
C ILE A 81 0.46 0.70 -5.89
N GLY A 82 -0.36 0.51 -6.90
CA GLY A 82 -1.73 1.00 -6.86
C GLY A 82 -2.06 2.14 -7.82
N GLY A 83 -3.11 2.86 -7.43
CA GLY A 83 -4.18 3.27 -8.34
C GLY A 83 -5.27 2.20 -8.30
N ASN A 84 -6.27 2.39 -7.44
CA ASN A 84 -7.37 1.45 -7.19
C ASN A 84 -6.89 0.07 -6.70
N CYS A 85 -6.14 0.02 -5.59
CA CYS A 85 -5.61 -1.25 -5.05
C CYS A 85 -5.96 -1.48 -3.58
N LEU A 86 -5.77 -2.72 -3.11
CA LEU A 86 -5.78 -3.05 -1.68
C LEU A 86 -4.37 -3.15 -1.08
N GLY A 87 -3.31 -2.84 -1.84
CA GLY A 87 -1.95 -2.80 -1.34
C GLY A 87 -1.25 -4.16 -1.27
N VAL A 88 -0.50 -4.40 -0.19
CA VAL A 88 0.39 -5.55 -0.04
C VAL A 88 0.16 -6.25 1.31
N ALA A 89 0.23 -7.57 1.31
CA ALA A 89 0.26 -8.37 2.52
C ALA A 89 1.44 -9.34 2.53
N ASP A 90 2.01 -9.54 3.70
CA ASP A 90 3.05 -10.53 3.98
C ASP A 90 2.52 -11.51 5.04
N SER A 91 2.31 -12.75 4.62
CA SER A 91 1.76 -13.82 5.46
C SER A 91 2.76 -14.30 6.53
N TRP A 92 4.06 -14.22 6.25
CA TRP A 92 5.11 -14.65 7.19
C TRP A 92 5.25 -13.69 8.35
N ASN A 93 5.34 -12.39 8.03
CA ASN A 93 5.52 -11.32 9.00
C ASN A 93 4.20 -10.79 9.57
N ARG A 94 3.05 -11.24 9.03
CA ARG A 94 1.71 -10.75 9.39
C ARG A 94 1.58 -9.24 9.25
N VAL A 95 2.18 -8.70 8.19
CA VAL A 95 2.16 -7.28 7.88
C VAL A 95 1.21 -7.04 6.72
N ARG A 96 0.44 -5.95 6.79
CA ARG A 96 -0.38 -5.44 5.69
C ARG A 96 -0.12 -3.95 5.52
N ILE A 97 0.04 -3.53 4.28
CA ILE A 97 0.26 -2.13 3.92
C ILE A 97 -0.79 -1.75 2.88
N GLY A 98 -1.57 -0.72 3.18
CA GLY A 98 -2.69 -0.32 2.33
C GLY A 98 -4.02 -0.85 2.83
N GLY A 99 -4.84 -1.31 1.89
CA GLY A 99 -6.18 -1.82 2.17
C GLY A 99 -6.20 -3.15 2.92
N ALA A 100 -7.42 -3.64 3.14
CA ALA A 100 -7.68 -4.85 3.93
C ALA A 100 -7.50 -6.14 3.13
N LEU A 101 -6.31 -6.39 2.57
CA LEU A 101 -5.97 -7.72 2.05
C LEU A 101 -6.14 -8.77 3.16
N GLY A 102 -6.79 -9.89 2.84
CA GLY A 102 -7.16 -10.91 3.83
C GLY A 102 -8.40 -10.60 4.68
N GLY A 103 -9.07 -9.46 4.43
CA GLY A 103 -10.30 -9.09 5.13
C GLY A 103 -10.12 -8.76 6.61
N ASP A 104 -11.20 -8.89 7.37
CA ASP A 104 -11.22 -8.60 8.82
C ASP A 104 -10.50 -9.65 9.66
N LYS A 105 -10.39 -10.88 9.13
CA LYS A 105 -9.72 -12.03 9.76
C LYS A 105 -8.57 -12.52 8.88
N PRO A 106 -7.49 -11.74 8.76
CA PRO A 106 -6.37 -12.05 7.88
C PRO A 106 -5.75 -13.42 8.16
N GLU A 107 -5.80 -13.92 9.38
CA GLU A 107 -5.29 -15.24 9.78
C GLU A 107 -5.97 -16.42 9.08
N GLU A 108 -7.19 -16.25 8.57
CA GLU A 108 -7.91 -17.31 7.84
C GLU A 108 -7.44 -17.43 6.38
N SER A 109 -6.82 -16.39 5.81
CA SER A 109 -6.45 -16.33 4.39
C SER A 109 -4.95 -16.11 4.14
N LEU A 110 -4.27 -15.39 5.02
CA LEU A 110 -2.83 -15.12 4.98
C LEU A 110 -2.04 -16.21 5.72
N LEU A 111 -2.25 -17.46 5.29
CA LEU A 111 -1.53 -18.62 5.84
C LEU A 111 -0.08 -18.61 5.36
N LYS A 112 0.87 -18.96 6.22
CA LYS A 112 2.30 -19.03 5.86
C LYS A 112 2.55 -20.18 4.89
N GLY A 113 3.22 -19.91 3.77
CA GLY A 113 3.67 -20.92 2.84
C GLY A 113 4.63 -20.35 1.80
N SER A 114 4.57 -20.88 0.58
CA SER A 114 5.56 -20.61 -0.47
C SER A 114 5.01 -19.90 -1.70
N VAL A 115 3.69 -19.70 -1.81
CA VAL A 115 3.05 -19.15 -3.01
C VAL A 115 2.92 -17.63 -2.93
N ALA A 116 3.48 -16.89 -3.89
CA ALA A 116 3.22 -15.46 -4.03
C ALA A 116 2.00 -15.22 -4.93
N ILE A 117 1.21 -14.19 -4.62
CA ILE A 117 0.04 -13.79 -5.42
C ILE A 117 0.25 -12.37 -5.91
N PHE A 118 0.06 -12.15 -7.21
CA PHE A 118 0.00 -10.84 -7.83
C PHE A 118 -1.30 -10.74 -8.64
N SER A 119 -2.13 -9.74 -8.34
CA SER A 119 -3.43 -9.55 -9.00
C SER A 119 -3.84 -8.08 -8.98
N ASN A 120 -4.51 -7.64 -10.05
CA ASN A 120 -5.05 -6.28 -10.11
C ASN A 120 -6.26 -6.08 -9.19
N SER A 121 -6.99 -7.16 -8.86
CA SER A 121 -8.17 -7.12 -8.00
C SER A 121 -7.83 -7.60 -6.59
N GLY A 122 -7.91 -6.73 -5.60
CA GLY A 122 -7.60 -7.09 -4.21
C GLY A 122 -8.57 -8.10 -3.59
N GLY A 123 -9.85 -8.05 -3.97
CA GLY A 123 -10.82 -9.08 -3.57
C GLY A 123 -10.41 -10.45 -4.09
N PHE A 124 -10.03 -10.53 -5.37
CA PHE A 124 -9.56 -11.77 -5.98
C PHE A 124 -8.24 -12.25 -5.38
N THR A 125 -7.33 -11.33 -5.04
CA THR A 125 -6.09 -11.66 -4.31
C THR A 125 -6.39 -12.42 -3.02
N THR A 126 -7.41 -12.00 -2.26
CA THR A 126 -7.85 -12.67 -1.02
C THR A 126 -8.53 -14.01 -1.30
N THR A 127 -9.43 -14.06 -2.29
CA THR A 127 -10.13 -15.30 -2.67
C THR A 127 -9.16 -16.41 -3.11
N ILE A 128 -8.14 -16.08 -3.91
CA ILE A 128 -7.13 -17.05 -4.32
C ILE A 128 -6.30 -17.54 -3.13
N ALA A 129 -5.97 -16.67 -2.18
CA ALA A 129 -5.28 -17.09 -0.95
C ALA A 129 -6.11 -18.10 -0.14
N GLN A 130 -7.43 -17.90 -0.04
CA GLN A 130 -8.34 -18.83 0.62
C GLN A 130 -8.39 -20.18 -0.12
N TYR A 131 -8.50 -20.17 -1.46
CA TYR A 131 -8.51 -21.41 -2.25
C TYR A 131 -7.19 -22.19 -2.08
N LEU A 132 -6.05 -21.51 -2.12
CA LEU A 132 -4.76 -22.12 -1.81
C LEU A 132 -4.74 -22.73 -0.41
N GLY A 133 -5.24 -22.00 0.59
CA GLY A 133 -5.39 -22.49 1.96
C GLY A 133 -6.20 -23.78 2.06
N THR A 134 -7.36 -23.84 1.40
CA THR A 134 -8.20 -25.05 1.37
C THR A 134 -7.54 -26.24 0.67
N ALA A 135 -6.63 -25.99 -0.27
CA ALA A 135 -5.84 -27.00 -0.95
C ALA A 135 -4.55 -27.39 -0.19
N GLY A 136 -4.34 -26.87 1.02
CA GLY A 136 -3.17 -27.18 1.86
C GLY A 136 -1.95 -26.31 1.58
N TRP A 137 -2.09 -25.25 0.79
CA TRP A 137 -1.01 -24.32 0.46
C TRP A 137 -1.10 -23.05 1.30
N GLY A 138 0.05 -22.47 1.61
CA GLY A 138 0.14 -21.12 2.17
C GLY A 138 0.80 -20.15 1.22
N THR A 139 0.77 -18.87 1.58
CA THR A 139 1.27 -17.76 0.79
C THR A 139 2.51 -17.11 1.42
N THR A 140 3.30 -16.42 0.58
CA THR A 140 4.40 -15.56 1.01
C THR A 140 3.95 -14.11 1.04
N THR A 141 3.84 -13.52 -0.14
CA THR A 141 3.47 -12.12 -0.36
C THR A 141 2.30 -12.06 -1.32
N LEU A 142 1.33 -11.20 -1.00
CA LEU A 142 0.17 -10.94 -1.82
C LEU A 142 0.21 -9.47 -2.21
N VAL A 143 0.14 -9.19 -3.51
CA VAL A 143 0.14 -7.84 -4.05
C VAL A 143 -1.15 -7.62 -4.83
N SER A 144 -1.94 -6.64 -4.38
CA SER A 144 -2.98 -6.01 -5.17
C SER A 144 -2.35 -4.83 -5.91
N SER A 145 -2.11 -4.95 -7.22
CA SER A 145 -1.47 -3.90 -8.03
C SER A 145 -2.41 -2.74 -8.36
N GLY A 146 -3.71 -3.01 -8.39
CA GLY A 146 -4.75 -2.06 -8.77
C GLY A 146 -5.09 -2.07 -10.26
N LYS A 147 -6.09 -1.26 -10.63
CA LYS A 147 -6.74 -1.30 -11.96
C LYS A 147 -6.72 0.04 -12.70
N ASP A 148 -6.32 1.12 -12.04
CA ASP A 148 -6.28 2.42 -12.70
C ASP A 148 -5.19 2.41 -13.78
N VAL A 149 -5.47 3.11 -14.88
CA VAL A 149 -4.60 3.18 -16.05
C VAL A 149 -3.62 4.36 -15.93
N TYR A 150 -2.42 4.17 -16.48
CA TYR A 150 -1.34 5.17 -16.54
C TYR A 150 -0.73 5.22 -17.94
#